data_AF-A0A6P1DSJ1-F1
#
_entry.id   AF-A0A6P1DSJ1-F1
#
_cell.length_a   1.000
_cell.length_b   1.000
_cell.length_c   1.000
_cell.angle_alpha   90.00
_cell.angle_beta   90.00
_cell.angle_gamma   90.00
#
_symmetry.space_group_name_H-M   'P 1'
#
loop_
_entity.id
_entity.type
_entity.pdbx_description
1 polymer ?
#
loop_
_entity_poly.entity_id
_entity_poly.type
_entity_poly.pdbx_seq_one_letter_code
_entity_poly.pdbx_strand_id
1 'polypeptide(L)' 'AASVSGYYFGNENAKYFGVGKITEEQVKDFADRKKMDFETAKKWLRPNIND' A
#
# COMPACT_ATOMS: atom_id res chain seq x y z
N ALA A 1 7.09 -24.20 -8.47
CA ALA A 1 6.35 -24.14 -7.20
C ALA A 1 5.04 -23.39 -7.44
N ALA A 2 3.92 -23.86 -6.89
CA ALA A 2 2.64 -23.14 -6.90
C ALA A 2 2.34 -22.70 -5.45
N SER A 3 2.31 -21.40 -5.20
CA SER A 3 2.19 -20.83 -3.84
C SER A 3 1.22 -19.65 -3.81
N VAL A 4 0.48 -19.52 -2.71
CA VAL A 4 -0.47 -18.42 -2.44
C VAL A 4 -0.19 -17.87 -1.04
N SER A 5 -0.34 -16.56 -0.84
CA SER A 5 -0.22 -15.89 0.47
C SER A 5 -1.23 -14.75 0.61
N GLY A 6 -1.55 -14.35 1.84
CA GLY A 6 -2.51 -13.29 2.14
C GLY A 6 -2.72 -13.07 3.63
N TYR A 7 -3.59 -12.12 3.98
CA TYR A 7 -3.99 -11.81 5.36
C TYR A 7 -5.42 -12.29 5.64
N TYR A 8 -5.72 -12.66 6.89
CA TYR A 8 -7.06 -13.03 7.35
C TYR A 8 -7.71 -11.86 8.10
N PHE A 9 -8.95 -11.52 7.74
CA PHE A 9 -9.77 -10.51 8.41
C PHE A 9 -11.07 -11.16 8.89
N GLY A 10 -11.37 -11.07 10.19
CA GLY A 10 -12.55 -11.72 10.81
C GLY A 10 -13.75 -10.82 11.06
N ASN A 11 -13.72 -9.58 10.57
CA ASN A 11 -14.83 -8.64 10.73
C ASN A 11 -15.93 -8.91 9.68
N GLU A 12 -17.19 -8.93 10.10
CA GLU A 12 -18.35 -9.21 9.23
C GLU A 12 -18.51 -8.22 8.06
N ASN A 13 -17.99 -7.01 8.20
CA ASN A 13 -18.03 -5.96 7.18
C ASN A 13 -16.76 -5.89 6.34
N ALA A 14 -15.77 -6.78 6.58
CA ALA A 14 -14.54 -6.82 5.80
C ALA A 14 -14.84 -7.23 4.35
N LYS A 15 -14.36 -6.42 3.40
CA LYS A 15 -14.53 -6.65 1.96
C LYS A 15 -13.33 -6.14 1.19
N TYR A 16 -13.10 -6.70 0.02
CA TYR A 16 -12.12 -6.16 -0.92
C TYR A 16 -12.58 -4.78 -1.44
N PHE A 17 -11.65 -3.86 -1.56
CA PHE A 17 -11.85 -2.57 -2.20
C PHE A 17 -10.55 -2.10 -2.86
N GLY A 18 -10.67 -1.28 -3.90
CA GLY A 18 -9.52 -0.62 -4.51
C GLY A 18 -9.10 0.58 -3.68
N VAL A 19 -7.80 0.73 -3.43
CA VAL A 19 -7.25 1.87 -2.66
C VAL A 19 -7.38 3.20 -3.42
N GLY A 20 -7.37 3.16 -4.76
CA GLY A 20 -7.39 4.36 -5.59
C GLY A 20 -6.04 5.05 -5.68
N LYS A 21 -6.04 6.30 -6.16
CA LYS A 21 -4.84 7.13 -6.22
C LYS A 21 -4.57 7.84 -4.89
N ILE A 22 -3.30 7.94 -4.52
CA ILE A 22 -2.81 8.56 -3.28
C ILE A 22 -1.88 9.74 -3.58
N THR A 23 -1.77 10.67 -2.64
CA THR A 23 -0.89 11.83 -2.75
C THR A 23 0.55 11.49 -2.38
N GLU A 24 1.50 12.32 -2.80
CA GLU A 24 2.89 12.18 -2.35
C GLU A 24 3.03 12.32 -0.83
N GLU A 25 2.17 13.12 -0.19
CA GLU A 25 2.15 13.25 1.28
C GLU A 25 1.81 11.92 1.96
N GLN A 26 0.84 11.16 1.43
CA GLN A 26 0.53 9.82 1.94
C GLN A 26 1.68 8.83 1.71
N VAL A 27 2.45 8.99 0.62
CA VAL A 27 3.65 8.18 0.36
C VAL A 27 4.76 8.51 1.36
N LYS A 28 4.95 9.78 1.73
CA LYS A 28 5.91 10.21 2.77
C LYS A 28 5.56 9.62 4.13
N ASP A 29 4.30 9.74 4.55
CA ASP A 29 3.83 9.13 5.81
C ASP A 29 4.01 7.60 5.81
N PHE A 30 3.72 6.94 4.69
CA PHE A 30 3.96 5.50 4.55
C PHE A 30 5.45 5.15 4.70
N ALA A 31 6.33 5.92 4.05
CA ALA A 31 7.78 5.73 4.12
C ALA A 31 8.26 5.86 5.58
N ASP A 32 7.83 6.90 6.29
CA ASP A 32 8.19 7.14 7.69
C ASP A 32 7.72 6.00 8.61
N ARG A 33 6.44 5.58 8.51
CA ARG A 33 5.90 4.48 9.32
C ARG A 33 6.60 3.15 9.06
N LYS A 34 7.07 2.94 7.83
CA LYS A 34 7.80 1.73 7.43
C LYS A 34 9.31 1.86 7.62
N LYS A 35 9.81 3.01 8.07
CA LYS A 35 11.25 3.33 8.17
C LYS A 35 11.98 3.03 6.86
N MET A 36 11.34 3.40 5.77
CA MET A 36 11.80 3.18 4.40
C MET A 36 12.19 4.52 3.79
N ASP A 37 13.20 4.50 2.92
CA ASP A 37 13.54 5.66 2.09
C ASP A 37 12.35 6.07 1.18
N PHE A 38 12.15 7.37 1.01
CA PHE A 38 11.01 7.91 0.27
C PHE A 38 10.98 7.46 -1.20
N GLU A 39 12.13 7.44 -1.87
CA GLU A 39 12.22 7.02 -3.27
C GLU A 39 11.91 5.52 -3.42
N THR A 40 12.30 4.72 -2.42
CA THR A 40 11.92 3.31 -2.36
C THR A 40 10.41 3.14 -2.21
N ALA A 41 9.77 3.87 -1.28
CA ALA A 41 8.32 3.84 -1.10
C ALA A 41 7.58 4.31 -2.38
N LYS A 42 8.05 5.39 -2.99
CA LYS A 42 7.51 5.94 -4.25
C LYS A 42 7.60 4.91 -5.38
N LYS A 43 8.71 4.18 -5.49
CA LYS A 43 8.87 3.10 -6.47
C LYS A 43 7.89 1.95 -6.26
N TRP A 44 7.65 1.52 -5.02
CA TRP A 44 6.75 0.40 -4.71
C TRP A 44 5.28 0.77 -4.94
N LEU A 45 4.92 2.02 -4.64
CA LEU A 45 3.54 2.51 -4.72
C LEU A 45 3.20 3.19 -6.05
N ARG A 46 4.17 3.29 -6.99
CA ARG A 46 4.07 4.04 -8.26
C ARG A 46 2.73 3.91 -8.99
N PRO A 47 2.11 2.72 -9.17
CA PRO A 47 0.84 2.61 -9.89
C PRO A 47 -0.31 3.41 -9.24
N ASN A 48 -0.20 3.65 -7.94
CA ASN A 48 -1.25 4.25 -7.12
C ASN A 48 -0.97 5.72 -6.78
N ILE A 49 0.09 6.37 -7.26
CA ILE A 49 0.34 7.79 -6.95
C ILE A 49 -0.38 8.67 -7.99
N ASN A 50 -0.97 9.78 -7.54
CA ASN A 50 -1.47 10.85 -8.42
C ASN A 50 -0.28 11.47 -9.19
N ASP A 51 -0.49 11.79 -10.46
CA ASP A 51 0.49 12.56 -11.24
C ASP A 51 0.68 13.97 -10.66
#